data_AF-A0A1F9SF94-F1
#
_entry.id   AF-A0A1F9SF94-F1
#
_cell.length_a   1.000
_cell.length_b   1.000
_cell.length_c   1.000
_cell.angle_alpha   90.00
_cell.angle_beta   90.00
_cell.angle_gamma   90.00
#
_symmetry.space_group_name_H-M   'P 1'
#
loop_
_entity.id
_entity.type
_entity.pdbx_description
1 polymer ?
#
loop_
_entity_poly.entity_id
_entity_poly.type
_entity_poly.pdbx_seq_one_letter_code
_entity_poly.pdbx_strand_id
1 'polypeptide(L)'
;MKIFLILLLAAAPAGAGWGRAETSAASGLLAARAETTVIGGAPLLDLLAARDAASLPVEIGGHKFLATVSFDDAWETWFTLKPAAGPGAGAWREADLAAGAVYNYKGLVLRIKAVDGLVTIEKSPEEKLELSVTALFDKLYADSLKITFGGVVTYAVFRNLEPLAEQEGTVTLRLGSDGLYYFSVTRDALVQAAPRWLLAINGVLYGLRVQDASLLFVSKPIEMTKPAPREERSRAR
;
A
#
# COMPACT_ATOMS: atom_id res chain seq x y z
N MET A 1 -41.74 21.74 -34.18
CA MET A 1 -41.84 23.17 -34.56
C MET A 1 -41.90 23.99 -33.28
N LYS A 2 -41.03 25.01 -33.09
CA LYS A 2 -40.93 25.91 -31.91
C LYS A 2 -40.53 25.22 -30.57
N ILE A 3 -39.51 25.58 -29.77
CA ILE A 3 -38.80 26.82 -29.38
C ILE A 3 -39.41 27.56 -28.16
N PHE A 4 -38.69 27.46 -27.02
CA PHE A 4 -38.49 28.39 -25.88
C PHE A 4 -39.72 28.83 -25.02
N LEU A 5 -39.68 28.69 -23.67
CA LEU A 5 -39.07 29.57 -22.61
C LEU A 5 -39.88 30.89 -22.39
N ILE A 6 -40.18 31.43 -21.20
CA ILE A 6 -39.69 31.26 -19.79
C ILE A 6 -40.80 31.67 -18.75
N LEU A 7 -40.50 31.59 -17.44
CA LEU A 7 -40.86 32.50 -16.31
C LEU A 7 -42.06 32.23 -15.34
N LEU A 8 -41.70 31.65 -14.18
CA LEU A 8 -41.88 32.19 -12.80
C LEU A 8 -43.24 32.73 -12.27
N LEU A 9 -43.74 32.10 -11.20
CA LEU A 9 -44.20 32.70 -9.92
C LEU A 9 -44.46 31.53 -8.93
N ALA A 10 -43.59 31.30 -7.95
CA ALA A 10 -43.64 31.87 -6.60
C ALA A 10 -44.64 31.18 -5.65
N ALA A 11 -44.13 30.26 -4.84
CA ALA A 11 -44.74 29.82 -3.59
C ALA A 11 -43.62 29.57 -2.56
N ALA A 12 -43.31 30.59 -1.76
CA ALA A 12 -42.42 30.44 -0.61
C ALA A 12 -43.26 30.06 0.63
N PRO A 13 -42.96 28.96 1.33
CA PRO A 13 -43.33 28.85 2.73
C PRO A 13 -42.39 29.75 3.54
N ALA A 14 -42.95 30.72 4.25
CA ALA A 14 -42.19 31.52 5.20
C ALA A 14 -41.77 30.66 6.42
N GLY A 15 -40.58 30.94 6.97
CA GLY A 15 -40.28 30.61 8.36
C GLY A 15 -39.62 29.27 8.67
N ALA A 16 -38.40 29.05 8.15
CA ALA A 16 -37.40 28.24 8.86
C ALA A 16 -36.02 28.88 8.66
N GLY A 17 -35.37 29.29 9.74
CA GLY A 17 -34.02 29.88 9.68
C GLY A 17 -32.95 28.81 9.54
N TRP A 18 -32.55 28.49 8.31
CA TRP A 18 -31.43 27.57 8.04
C TRP A 18 -30.09 28.30 8.25
N GLY A 19 -29.75 28.52 9.51
CA GLY A 19 -28.55 29.24 9.93
C GLY A 19 -27.31 28.34 9.98
N ARG A 20 -26.20 28.81 9.38
CA ARG A 20 -24.78 28.42 9.55
C ARG A 20 -24.36 26.95 9.40
N ALA A 21 -25.24 25.95 9.55
CA ALA A 21 -24.88 24.55 9.62
C ALA A 21 -24.34 23.98 8.29
N GLU A 22 -25.00 24.29 7.16
CA GLU A 22 -24.58 23.81 5.84
C GLU A 22 -23.25 24.43 5.39
N THR A 23 -23.07 25.73 5.65
CA THR A 23 -21.74 26.37 5.50
C THR A 23 -20.71 25.78 6.46
N SER A 24 -21.06 25.34 7.67
CA SER A 24 -20.09 24.68 8.56
C SER A 24 -19.72 23.26 8.13
N ALA A 25 -20.61 22.55 7.41
CA ALA A 25 -20.29 21.25 6.82
C ALA A 25 -19.39 21.39 5.58
N ALA A 26 -19.71 22.32 4.67
CA ALA A 26 -18.89 22.61 3.49
C ALA A 26 -17.54 23.26 3.85
N SER A 27 -17.55 24.25 4.76
CA SER A 27 -16.33 24.83 5.31
C SER A 27 -15.59 23.86 6.23
N GLY A 28 -16.27 22.89 6.85
CA GLY A 28 -15.63 21.80 7.60
C GLY A 28 -14.88 20.83 6.68
N LEU A 29 -15.47 20.48 5.52
CA LEU A 29 -14.80 19.72 4.45
C LEU A 29 -13.62 20.48 3.82
N LEU A 30 -13.74 21.81 3.68
CA LEU A 30 -12.65 22.66 3.16
C LEU A 30 -11.57 22.97 4.21
N ALA A 31 -11.91 23.15 5.49
CA ALA A 31 -10.97 23.40 6.57
C ALA A 31 -10.32 22.11 7.12
N ALA A 32 -10.96 20.94 6.95
CA ALA A 32 -10.33 19.65 7.24
C ALA A 32 -9.09 19.40 6.37
N ARG A 33 -8.99 20.08 5.22
CA ARG A 33 -7.71 20.36 4.53
C ARG A 33 -6.87 21.37 5.30
N ALA A 34 -6.50 21.06 6.55
CA ALA A 34 -5.25 21.60 7.07
C ALA A 34 -4.15 21.15 6.10
N GLU A 35 -3.35 22.12 5.61
CA GLU A 35 -2.58 21.95 4.39
C GLU A 35 -1.66 20.72 4.45
N THR A 36 -1.95 19.76 3.57
CA THR A 36 -1.14 18.56 3.44
C THR A 36 0.15 18.91 2.73
N THR A 37 1.27 18.88 3.45
CA THR A 37 2.58 19.17 2.87
C THR A 37 3.10 17.94 2.15
N VAL A 38 3.50 18.06 0.89
CA VAL A 38 4.23 17.00 0.18
C VAL A 38 5.69 17.04 0.63
N ILE A 39 6.18 15.92 1.15
CA ILE A 39 7.56 15.77 1.67
C ILE A 39 8.43 14.88 0.77
N GLY A 40 7.87 14.36 -0.32
CA GLY A 40 8.56 13.59 -1.35
C GLY A 40 7.56 12.85 -2.25
N GLY A 41 8.08 12.13 -3.23
CA GLY A 41 7.26 11.24 -4.06
C GLY A 41 8.09 10.52 -5.13
N ALA A 42 7.45 9.58 -5.83
CA ALA A 42 8.02 8.86 -6.95
C ALA A 42 6.92 8.46 -7.96
N PRO A 43 7.19 8.43 -9.28
CA PRO A 43 6.26 7.90 -10.27
C PRO A 43 5.89 6.43 -10.00
N LEU A 44 4.62 6.07 -10.20
CA LEU A 44 4.15 4.71 -9.94
C LEU A 44 4.80 3.66 -10.86
N LEU A 45 5.12 4.05 -12.10
CA LEU A 45 5.84 3.21 -13.06
C LEU A 45 7.29 2.95 -12.63
N ASP A 46 7.97 3.97 -12.09
CA ASP A 46 9.34 3.82 -11.58
C ASP A 46 9.36 2.88 -10.37
N LEU A 47 8.38 3.01 -9.47
CA LEU A 47 8.20 2.10 -8.34
C LEU A 47 7.84 0.66 -8.77
N LEU A 48 7.19 0.49 -9.94
CA LEU A 48 6.87 -0.82 -10.51
C LEU A 48 8.14 -1.47 -11.09
N ALA A 49 8.93 -0.72 -11.87
CA ALA A 49 10.21 -1.17 -12.40
C ALA A 49 11.23 -1.47 -11.27
N ALA A 50 11.25 -0.64 -10.22
CA ALA A 50 12.08 -0.86 -9.04
C ALA A 50 11.69 -2.15 -8.29
N ARG A 51 10.41 -2.56 -8.30
CA ARG A 51 9.98 -3.84 -7.70
C ARG A 51 10.60 -5.05 -8.39
N ASP A 52 10.68 -5.04 -9.73
CA ASP A 52 11.35 -6.11 -10.49
C ASP A 52 12.86 -6.15 -10.15
N ALA A 53 13.52 -4.99 -10.01
CA ALA A 53 14.92 -4.91 -9.59
C ALA A 53 15.16 -5.33 -8.12
N ALA A 54 14.21 -5.06 -7.24
CA ALA A 54 14.19 -5.47 -5.83
C ALA A 54 13.72 -6.91 -5.60
N SER A 55 13.46 -7.68 -6.68
CA SER A 55 13.20 -9.12 -6.61
C SER A 55 14.51 -9.92 -6.60
N LEU A 56 14.48 -11.15 -6.09
CA LEU A 56 15.62 -12.05 -6.04
C LEU A 56 15.78 -12.75 -7.41
N PRO A 57 16.87 -12.51 -8.17
CA PRO A 57 17.11 -13.23 -9.41
C PRO A 57 17.49 -14.69 -9.12
N VAL A 58 16.85 -15.63 -9.82
CA VAL A 58 17.13 -17.07 -9.74
C VAL A 58 17.20 -17.68 -11.14
N GLU A 59 18.00 -18.74 -11.32
CA GLU A 59 18.16 -19.41 -12.60
C GLU A 59 18.01 -20.93 -12.42
N ILE A 60 17.04 -21.53 -13.11
CA ILE A 60 16.76 -22.96 -13.07
C ILE A 60 16.21 -23.42 -14.43
N GLY A 61 16.61 -24.60 -14.89
CA GLY A 61 16.25 -25.13 -16.20
C GLY A 61 16.79 -24.33 -17.39
N GLY A 62 17.85 -23.54 -17.19
CA GLY A 62 18.35 -22.58 -18.19
C GLY A 62 17.47 -21.34 -18.37
N HIS A 63 16.50 -21.12 -17.49
CA HIS A 63 15.61 -19.96 -17.51
C HIS A 63 15.83 -19.06 -16.28
N LYS A 64 15.85 -17.76 -16.52
CA LYS A 64 15.97 -16.73 -15.48
C LYS A 64 14.59 -16.29 -15.00
N PHE A 65 14.42 -16.26 -13.68
CA PHE A 65 13.22 -15.81 -12.99
C PHE A 65 13.57 -14.77 -11.93
N LEU A 66 12.53 -14.07 -11.47
CA LEU A 66 12.52 -13.14 -10.36
C LEU A 66 11.59 -13.75 -9.30
N ALA A 67 12.15 -14.11 -8.15
CA ALA A 67 11.42 -14.56 -6.98
C ALA A 67 11.17 -13.35 -6.06
N THR A 68 9.94 -13.19 -5.56
CA THR A 68 9.56 -12.07 -4.69
C THR A 68 8.31 -12.41 -3.88
N VAL A 69 7.89 -11.50 -3.00
CA VAL A 69 6.58 -11.59 -2.34
C VAL A 69 5.61 -10.53 -2.87
N SER A 70 4.34 -10.91 -2.87
CA SER A 70 3.18 -10.06 -3.07
C SER A 70 2.20 -10.23 -1.91
N PHE A 71 1.23 -9.33 -1.81
CA PHE A 71 0.29 -9.28 -0.69
C PHE A 71 -1.14 -9.06 -1.20
N ASP A 72 -2.13 -9.56 -0.48
CA ASP A 72 -3.55 -9.27 -0.72
C ASP A 72 -4.17 -8.37 0.37
N ASP A 73 -5.47 -8.15 0.31
CA ASP A 73 -6.21 -7.34 1.28
C ASP A 73 -6.52 -8.05 2.60
N ALA A 74 -6.44 -9.38 2.62
CA ALA A 74 -6.41 -10.18 3.85
C ALA A 74 -5.04 -10.13 4.56
N TRP A 75 -4.06 -9.42 3.97
CA TRP A 75 -2.67 -9.31 4.41
C TRP A 75 -1.92 -10.64 4.36
N GLU A 76 -2.40 -11.60 3.56
CA GLU A 76 -1.67 -12.84 3.32
C GLU A 76 -0.44 -12.56 2.45
N THR A 77 0.64 -13.29 2.70
CA THR A 77 1.87 -13.20 1.90
C THR A 77 1.87 -14.28 0.83
N TRP A 78 2.10 -13.85 -0.40
CA TRP A 78 2.12 -14.69 -1.59
C TRP A 78 3.53 -14.79 -2.15
N PHE A 79 4.08 -16.00 -2.23
CA PHE A 79 5.31 -16.22 -2.98
C PHE A 79 5.03 -16.07 -4.47
N THR A 80 5.86 -15.31 -5.18
CA THR A 80 5.72 -15.01 -6.61
C THR A 80 6.98 -15.41 -7.36
N LEU A 81 6.83 -16.17 -8.44
CA LEU A 81 7.91 -16.52 -9.37
C LEU A 81 7.55 -16.02 -10.78
N LYS A 82 8.25 -14.98 -11.24
CA LYS A 82 8.02 -14.33 -12.52
C LYS A 82 9.18 -14.57 -13.48
N PRO A 83 8.97 -14.93 -14.76
CA PRO A 83 10.06 -14.95 -15.75
C PRO A 83 10.73 -13.57 -15.85
N ALA A 84 12.07 -13.53 -15.88
CA ALA A 84 12.81 -12.27 -15.95
C ALA A 84 12.55 -11.49 -17.27
N ALA A 85 12.00 -12.16 -18.28
CA ALA A 85 11.45 -11.54 -19.49
C ALA A 85 10.22 -12.30 -20.01
N GLY A 86 9.16 -11.56 -20.34
CA GLY A 86 7.92 -12.09 -20.89
C GLY A 86 6.83 -12.43 -19.85
N PRO A 87 5.64 -12.85 -20.31
CA PRO A 87 4.51 -13.19 -19.46
C PRO A 87 4.66 -14.58 -18.83
N GLY A 88 3.79 -14.88 -17.86
CA GLY A 88 3.70 -16.20 -17.21
C GLY A 88 4.19 -16.22 -15.77
N ALA A 89 3.98 -15.14 -14.99
CA ALA A 89 4.24 -15.18 -13.56
C ALA A 89 3.29 -16.16 -12.86
N GLY A 90 3.80 -16.93 -11.90
CA GLY A 90 3.00 -17.71 -10.97
C GLY A 90 3.08 -17.12 -9.56
N ALA A 91 2.01 -17.27 -8.80
CA ALA A 91 1.91 -16.83 -7.41
C ALA A 91 1.10 -17.82 -6.58
N TRP A 92 1.51 -18.06 -5.34
CA TRP A 92 0.94 -19.06 -4.45
C TRP A 92 0.96 -18.59 -3.00
N ARG A 93 -0.04 -18.97 -2.22
CA ARG A 93 -0.01 -18.79 -0.75
C ARG A 93 0.95 -19.79 -0.14
N GLU A 94 1.44 -19.50 1.06
CA GLU A 94 2.29 -20.44 1.81
C GLU A 94 1.62 -21.80 2.02
N ALA A 95 0.30 -21.83 2.25
CA ALA A 95 -0.48 -23.07 2.39
C ALA A 95 -0.50 -23.92 1.10
N ASP A 96 -0.63 -23.28 -0.07
CA ASP A 96 -0.60 -23.97 -1.37
C ASP A 96 0.79 -24.56 -1.64
N LEU A 97 1.84 -23.79 -1.30
CA LEU A 97 3.22 -24.27 -1.39
C LEU A 97 3.54 -25.38 -0.39
N ALA A 98 2.92 -25.41 0.79
CA ALA A 98 3.12 -26.50 1.75
C ALA A 98 2.57 -27.84 1.22
N ALA A 99 1.43 -27.80 0.51
CA ALA A 99 0.89 -28.95 -0.22
C ALA A 99 1.74 -29.35 -1.44
N GLY A 100 2.46 -28.39 -2.03
CA GLY A 100 3.32 -28.55 -3.19
C GLY A 100 2.62 -28.11 -4.48
N ALA A 101 3.16 -27.09 -5.14
CA ALA A 101 2.65 -26.53 -6.38
C ALA A 101 3.46 -27.01 -7.59
N VAL A 102 2.83 -27.00 -8.77
CA VAL A 102 3.49 -27.24 -10.06
C VAL A 102 3.37 -25.99 -10.92
N TYR A 103 4.50 -25.48 -11.40
CA TYR A 103 4.60 -24.33 -12.27
C TYR A 103 5.15 -24.74 -13.64
N ASN A 104 4.46 -24.32 -14.71
CA ASN A 104 4.78 -24.70 -16.08
C ASN A 104 5.14 -23.45 -16.89
N TYR A 105 6.32 -23.41 -17.49
CA TYR A 105 6.79 -22.27 -18.28
C TYR A 105 7.56 -22.73 -19.52
N LYS A 106 7.02 -22.50 -20.72
CA LYS A 106 7.67 -22.81 -22.01
C LYS A 106 8.20 -24.27 -22.13
N GLY A 107 7.51 -25.23 -21.51
CA GLY A 107 7.89 -26.64 -21.49
C GLY A 107 8.79 -27.04 -20.30
N LEU A 108 9.33 -26.09 -19.54
CA LEU A 108 9.90 -26.36 -18.22
C LEU A 108 8.77 -26.63 -17.22
N VAL A 109 8.92 -27.69 -16.44
CA VAL A 109 8.06 -28.03 -15.30
C VAL A 109 8.88 -27.88 -14.03
N LEU A 110 8.40 -27.06 -13.09
CA LEU A 110 9.00 -26.86 -11.77
C LEU A 110 8.02 -27.30 -10.69
N ARG A 111 8.51 -28.04 -9.70
CA ARG A 111 7.82 -28.30 -8.43
C ARG A 111 8.27 -27.25 -7.43
N ILE A 112 7.32 -26.61 -6.76
CA ILE A 112 7.60 -25.57 -5.78
C ILE A 112 6.98 -26.00 -4.45
N LYS A 113 7.77 -26.02 -3.38
CA LYS A 113 7.30 -26.39 -2.04
C LYS A 113 7.83 -25.42 -0.99
N ALA A 114 7.00 -25.06 -0.02
CA ALA A 114 7.41 -24.28 1.16
C ALA A 114 7.33 -25.14 2.42
N VAL A 115 8.36 -25.08 3.27
CA VAL A 115 8.38 -25.68 4.61
C VAL A 115 9.19 -24.74 5.51
N ASP A 116 8.64 -24.37 6.67
CA ASP A 116 9.32 -23.55 7.70
C ASP A 116 10.00 -22.28 7.16
N GLY A 117 9.32 -21.56 6.24
CA GLY A 117 9.84 -20.35 5.60
C GLY A 117 10.95 -20.57 4.55
N LEU A 118 11.27 -21.82 4.21
CA LEU A 118 12.15 -22.18 3.09
C LEU A 118 11.32 -22.63 1.89
N VAL A 119 11.51 -21.97 0.75
CA VAL A 119 10.92 -22.38 -0.54
C VAL A 119 11.96 -23.15 -1.36
N THR A 120 11.63 -24.38 -1.72
CA THR A 120 12.37 -25.19 -2.68
C THR A 120 11.72 -25.08 -4.06
N ILE A 121 12.52 -24.81 -5.09
CA ILE A 121 12.13 -24.87 -6.50
C ILE A 121 12.93 -26.00 -7.16
N GLU A 122 12.27 -27.07 -7.58
CA GLU A 122 12.89 -28.30 -8.11
C GLU A 122 12.46 -28.51 -9.58
N LYS A 123 13.42 -28.78 -10.46
CA LYS A 123 13.18 -29.30 -11.82
C LYS A 123 13.36 -30.82 -11.87
N SER A 124 14.42 -31.32 -11.24
CA SER A 124 14.69 -32.74 -11.00
C SER A 124 15.40 -32.90 -9.64
N PRO A 125 15.54 -34.13 -9.11
CA PRO A 125 16.22 -34.36 -7.82
C PRO A 125 17.65 -33.80 -7.75
N GLU A 126 18.32 -33.67 -8.90
CA GLU A 126 19.68 -33.16 -9.07
C GLU A 126 19.73 -31.63 -9.31
N GLU A 127 18.61 -31.02 -9.74
CA GLU A 127 18.52 -29.61 -10.10
C GLU A 127 17.40 -28.92 -9.30
N LYS A 128 17.78 -28.42 -8.12
CA LYS A 128 16.93 -27.65 -7.21
C LYS A 128 17.59 -26.36 -6.73
N LEU A 129 16.76 -25.39 -6.37
CA LEU A 129 17.13 -24.17 -5.67
C LEU A 129 16.39 -24.10 -4.33
N GLU A 130 17.02 -23.52 -3.32
CA GLU A 130 16.43 -23.25 -2.02
C GLU A 130 16.59 -21.76 -1.71
N LEU A 131 15.51 -21.11 -1.31
CA LEU A 131 15.47 -19.68 -0.97
C LEU A 131 14.60 -19.49 0.27
N SER A 132 15.04 -18.66 1.22
CA SER A 132 14.20 -18.31 2.37
C SER A 132 13.24 -17.18 2.03
N VAL A 133 12.03 -17.23 2.57
CA VAL A 133 11.05 -16.14 2.49
C VAL A 133 11.66 -14.86 3.07
N THR A 134 12.42 -14.97 4.17
CA THR A 134 13.17 -13.85 4.77
C THR A 134 14.10 -13.17 3.76
N ALA A 135 14.85 -13.91 2.94
CA ALA A 135 15.73 -13.31 1.93
C ALA A 135 14.96 -12.51 0.85
N LEU A 136 13.69 -12.84 0.59
CA LEU A 136 12.83 -12.06 -0.29
C LEU A 136 12.42 -10.73 0.37
N PHE A 137 12.07 -10.75 1.66
CA PHE A 137 11.83 -9.53 2.43
C PHE A 137 13.09 -8.68 2.59
N ASP A 138 14.26 -9.30 2.80
CA ASP A 138 15.56 -8.61 2.88
C ASP A 138 15.89 -7.90 1.56
N LYS A 139 15.71 -8.56 0.42
CA LYS A 139 15.93 -7.99 -0.92
C LYS A 139 14.96 -6.84 -1.20
N LEU A 140 13.67 -7.03 -0.95
CA LEU A 140 12.65 -5.98 -1.07
C LEU A 140 12.94 -4.81 -0.14
N TYR A 141 13.34 -5.07 1.10
CA TYR A 141 13.66 -4.00 2.04
C TYR A 141 14.90 -3.25 1.59
N ALA A 142 16.00 -3.93 1.26
CA ALA A 142 17.28 -3.30 0.89
C ALA A 142 17.15 -2.39 -0.34
N ASP A 143 16.51 -2.89 -1.40
CA ASP A 143 16.63 -2.32 -2.75
C ASP A 143 15.42 -1.47 -3.19
N SER A 144 14.32 -1.46 -2.42
CA SER A 144 13.18 -0.58 -2.70
C SER A 144 13.43 0.86 -2.22
N LEU A 145 12.66 1.81 -2.76
CA LEU A 145 12.72 3.23 -2.37
C LEU A 145 12.58 3.39 -0.85
N LYS A 146 13.47 4.19 -0.25
CA LYS A 146 13.43 4.52 1.18
C LYS A 146 12.76 5.87 1.43
N ILE A 147 11.89 5.92 2.43
CA ILE A 147 11.37 7.18 3.01
C ILE A 147 11.51 7.14 4.53
N THR A 148 12.00 8.22 5.13
CA THR A 148 12.14 8.36 6.58
C THR A 148 11.19 9.42 7.10
N PHE A 149 10.10 8.99 7.74
CA PHE A 149 9.11 9.89 8.34
C PHE A 149 9.62 10.46 9.66
N GLY A 150 9.46 11.78 9.83
CA GLY A 150 9.87 12.52 11.03
C GLY A 150 11.36 12.44 11.39
N GLY A 151 12.22 11.96 10.48
CA GLY A 151 13.63 11.66 10.78
C GLY A 151 13.86 10.43 11.68
N VAL A 152 12.82 9.65 11.97
CA VAL A 152 12.86 8.56 12.98
C VAL A 152 12.46 7.20 12.41
N VAL A 153 11.44 7.13 11.55
CA VAL A 153 10.89 5.84 11.08
C VAL A 153 11.09 5.69 9.58
N THR A 154 11.97 4.77 9.19
CA THR A 154 12.25 4.44 7.78
C THR A 154 11.38 3.29 7.30
N TYR A 155 10.76 3.45 6.12
CA TYR A 155 10.11 2.40 5.36
C TYR A 155 10.81 2.20 4.02
N ALA A 156 10.88 0.95 3.57
CA ALA A 156 10.96 0.59 2.16
C ALA A 156 9.57 0.70 1.54
N VAL A 157 9.49 1.20 0.31
CA VAL A 157 8.24 1.47 -0.41
C VAL A 157 8.33 0.92 -1.83
N PHE A 158 7.39 0.05 -2.19
CA PHE A 158 7.34 -0.59 -3.50
C PHE A 158 5.90 -0.82 -3.97
N ARG A 159 5.73 -1.00 -5.29
CA ARG A 159 4.43 -1.38 -5.86
C ARG A 159 4.07 -2.81 -5.46
N ASN A 160 2.81 -3.00 -5.13
CA ASN A 160 2.19 -4.30 -5.06
C ASN A 160 1.16 -4.44 -6.18
N LEU A 161 1.08 -5.65 -6.71
CA LEU A 161 0.07 -6.10 -7.66
C LEU A 161 -0.47 -7.38 -7.06
N GLU A 162 -1.75 -7.35 -6.68
CA GLU A 162 -2.41 -8.45 -5.99
C GLU A 162 -2.62 -9.62 -6.96
N PRO A 163 -2.16 -10.85 -6.65
CA PRO A 163 -2.08 -11.92 -7.66
C PRO A 163 -3.39 -12.40 -8.27
N LEU A 164 -4.52 -12.28 -7.55
CA LEU A 164 -5.82 -12.81 -8.01
C LEU A 164 -6.75 -11.72 -8.53
N ALA A 165 -6.83 -10.58 -7.83
CA ALA A 165 -7.71 -9.48 -8.20
C ALA A 165 -7.02 -8.45 -9.13
N GLU A 166 -5.74 -8.65 -9.44
CA GLU A 166 -4.88 -7.74 -10.22
C GLU A 166 -4.90 -6.29 -9.70
N GLN A 167 -5.21 -6.10 -8.41
CA GLN A 167 -5.36 -4.78 -7.82
C GLN A 167 -3.99 -4.14 -7.54
N GLU A 168 -3.87 -2.91 -8.00
CA GLU A 168 -2.68 -2.09 -7.83
C GLU A 168 -2.67 -1.37 -6.47
N GLY A 169 -1.50 -1.39 -5.83
CA GLY A 169 -1.31 -0.77 -4.53
C GLY A 169 0.15 -0.52 -4.19
N THR A 170 0.37 0.02 -3.00
CA THR A 170 1.69 0.32 -2.45
C THR A 170 1.88 -0.41 -1.14
N VAL A 171 3.04 -1.05 -0.97
CA VAL A 171 3.45 -1.62 0.31
C VAL A 171 4.46 -0.70 0.99
N THR A 172 4.27 -0.50 2.29
CA THR A 172 5.28 0.13 3.16
C THR A 172 5.83 -0.93 4.11
N LEU A 173 7.10 -1.32 3.92
CA LEU A 173 7.78 -2.36 4.67
C LEU A 173 8.82 -1.74 5.61
N ARG A 174 8.80 -2.12 6.88
CA ARG A 174 9.75 -1.69 7.91
C ARG A 174 10.38 -2.90 8.59
N LEU A 175 11.69 -2.85 8.79
CA LEU A 175 12.39 -3.75 9.70
C LEU A 175 12.30 -3.19 11.14
N GLY A 176 11.84 -4.01 12.08
CA GLY A 176 11.83 -3.70 13.51
C GLY A 176 13.19 -3.95 14.18
N SER A 177 13.37 -3.40 15.38
CA SER A 177 14.58 -3.64 16.21
C SER A 177 14.63 -5.05 16.81
N ASP A 178 13.52 -5.77 16.73
CA ASP A 178 13.34 -7.19 17.01
C ASP A 178 13.77 -8.09 15.83
N GLY A 179 14.14 -7.52 14.69
CA GLY A 179 14.46 -8.24 13.46
C GLY A 179 13.23 -8.70 12.66
N LEU A 180 12.01 -8.29 13.05
CA LEU A 180 10.78 -8.68 12.36
C LEU A 180 10.38 -7.65 11.29
N TYR A 181 9.74 -8.15 10.23
CA TYR A 181 9.20 -7.31 9.16
C TYR A 181 7.75 -6.93 9.43
N TYR A 182 7.50 -5.62 9.47
CA TYR A 182 6.19 -5.01 9.63
C TYR A 182 5.79 -4.32 8.34
N PHE A 183 4.64 -4.65 7.76
CA PHE A 183 4.18 -4.05 6.52
C PHE A 183 2.76 -3.50 6.61
N SER A 184 2.41 -2.62 5.67
CA SER A 184 1.03 -2.26 5.38
C SER A 184 0.80 -2.29 3.87
N VAL A 185 -0.37 -2.77 3.43
CA VAL A 185 -0.80 -2.78 2.04
C VAL A 185 -1.84 -1.67 1.85
N THR A 186 -1.58 -0.73 0.95
CA THR A 186 -2.49 0.37 0.63
C THR A 186 -2.85 0.32 -0.85
N ARG A 187 -4.06 -0.14 -1.18
CA ARG A 187 -4.62 -0.11 -2.55
C ARG A 187 -4.75 1.33 -3.06
N ASP A 188 -4.45 1.56 -4.32
CA ASP A 188 -4.42 2.92 -4.90
C ASP A 188 -5.78 3.62 -4.84
N ALA A 189 -6.88 2.88 -5.02
CA ALA A 189 -8.23 3.40 -4.90
C ALA A 189 -8.52 4.05 -3.53
N LEU A 190 -7.81 3.64 -2.47
CA LEU A 190 -7.93 4.22 -1.12
C LEU A 190 -7.14 5.52 -0.93
N VAL A 191 -6.21 5.84 -1.84
CA VAL A 191 -5.28 6.99 -1.73
C VAL A 191 -5.40 8.02 -2.85
N GLN A 192 -6.21 7.76 -3.88
CA GLN A 192 -6.52 8.74 -4.94
C GLN A 192 -7.37 9.91 -4.42
N ALA A 193 -8.41 9.62 -3.62
CA ALA A 193 -9.36 10.63 -3.15
C ALA A 193 -8.82 11.47 -1.96
N ALA A 194 -8.07 10.84 -1.05
CA ALA A 194 -7.54 11.46 0.16
C ALA A 194 -6.26 10.74 0.64
N PRO A 195 -5.40 11.37 1.45
CA PRO A 195 -4.26 10.70 2.04
C PRO A 195 -4.64 9.52 2.95
N ARG A 196 -3.94 8.40 2.83
CA ARG A 196 -3.92 7.33 3.83
C ARG A 196 -2.84 7.63 4.85
N TRP A 197 -3.25 7.99 6.06
CA TRP A 197 -2.34 8.18 7.19
C TRP A 197 -1.82 6.83 7.69
N LEU A 198 -0.51 6.74 7.90
CA LEU A 198 0.19 5.53 8.34
C LEU A 198 0.66 5.61 9.80
N LEU A 199 1.14 6.78 10.23
CA LEU A 199 1.70 6.97 11.56
C LEU A 199 1.67 8.44 12.01
N ALA A 200 1.80 8.64 13.32
CA ALA A 200 2.02 9.93 13.96
C ALA A 200 3.39 9.95 14.64
N ILE A 201 4.18 11.01 14.42
CA ILE A 201 5.46 11.25 15.10
C ILE A 201 5.49 12.72 15.53
N ASN A 202 5.77 12.98 16.81
CA ASN A 202 6.00 14.33 17.36
C ASN A 202 4.91 15.37 16.99
N GLY A 203 3.63 14.96 17.04
CA GLY A 203 2.52 15.84 16.70
C GLY A 203 2.29 16.06 15.20
N VAL A 204 2.86 15.23 14.33
CA VAL A 204 2.67 15.28 12.87
C VAL A 204 2.22 13.91 12.36
N LEU A 205 1.13 13.87 11.59
CA LEU A 205 0.71 12.71 10.81
C LEU A 205 1.52 12.60 9.53
N TYR A 206 1.85 11.38 9.15
CA TYR A 206 2.54 11.04 7.91
C TYR A 206 1.75 9.97 7.15
N GLY A 207 1.72 10.08 5.83
CA GLY A 207 0.88 9.23 5.00
C GLY A 207 1.25 9.21 3.52
N LEU A 208 0.45 8.48 2.76
CA LEU A 208 0.56 8.31 1.32
C LEU A 208 -0.63 8.95 0.61
N ARG A 209 -0.41 9.49 -0.58
CA ARG A 209 -1.47 9.90 -1.52
C ARG A 209 -1.05 9.53 -2.94
N VAL A 210 -1.99 9.10 -3.78
CA VAL A 210 -1.75 8.99 -5.22
C VAL A 210 -2.30 10.22 -5.91
N GLN A 211 -1.49 10.84 -6.75
CA GLN A 211 -1.86 11.99 -7.58
C GLN A 211 -1.01 11.98 -8.86
N ASP A 212 -1.64 12.25 -10.00
CA ASP A 212 -0.97 12.46 -11.29
C ASP A 212 0.06 11.35 -11.63
N ALA A 213 -0.39 10.09 -11.54
CA ALA A 213 0.41 8.86 -11.73
C ALA A 213 1.66 8.74 -10.83
N SER A 214 1.71 9.48 -9.72
CA SER A 214 2.79 9.47 -8.74
C SER A 214 2.28 9.08 -7.34
N LEU A 215 3.11 8.36 -6.60
CA LEU A 215 2.95 8.20 -5.16
C LEU A 215 3.60 9.41 -4.47
N LEU A 216 2.83 10.12 -3.66
CA LEU A 216 3.29 11.24 -2.84
C LEU A 216 3.36 10.83 -1.37
N PHE A 217 4.47 11.17 -0.73
CA PHE A 217 4.63 11.14 0.72
C PHE A 217 4.16 12.48 1.27
N VAL A 218 3.21 12.46 2.21
CA VAL A 218 2.58 13.67 2.73
C VAL A 218 2.59 13.73 4.25
N SER A 219 2.57 14.94 4.79
CA SER A 219 2.45 15.21 6.23
C SER A 219 1.37 16.24 6.55
N LYS A 220 0.86 16.21 7.78
CA LYS A 220 -0.09 17.18 8.35
C LYS A 220 0.16 17.33 9.86
N PRO A 221 0.29 18.56 10.42
CA PRO A 221 0.28 18.77 11.86
C PRO A 221 -1.01 18.24 12.52
N ILE A 222 -0.89 17.64 13.70
CA ILE A 222 -2.00 17.20 14.52
C ILE A 222 -2.51 18.39 15.33
N GLU A 223 -3.74 18.81 15.07
CA GLU A 223 -4.44 19.80 15.87
C GLU A 223 -4.74 19.21 17.26
N MET A 224 -3.88 19.54 18.23
CA MET A 224 -4.07 19.19 19.63
C MET A 224 -5.09 20.13 20.28
N THR A 225 -6.39 19.94 19.99
CA THR A 225 -7.46 20.53 20.81
C THR A 225 -7.35 19.97 22.23
N LYS A 226 -6.74 20.75 23.12
CA LYS A 226 -6.64 20.46 24.55
C LYS A 226 -8.06 20.22 25.10
N PRO A 227 -8.35 19.09 25.76
CA PRO A 227 -9.64 18.89 26.39
C PRO A 227 -9.93 20.06 27.32
N ALA A 228 -11.14 20.62 27.24
CA ALA A 228 -11.58 21.60 28.23
C ALA A 228 -11.38 20.97 29.62
N PRO A 229 -10.75 21.67 30.58
CA PRO A 229 -10.63 21.16 31.93
C PRO A 229 -12.03 20.83 32.42
N ARG A 230 -12.20 19.64 33.02
CA ARG A 230 -13.47 19.32 33.71
C ARG A 230 -13.76 20.47 34.65
N GLU A 231 -14.99 20.98 34.62
CA GLU A 231 -15.49 21.85 35.67
C GLU A 231 -15.39 21.08 36.98
N GLU A 232 -14.33 21.37 37.73
CA GLU A 232 -14.17 20.90 39.08
C GLU A 232 -15.30 21.54 39.87
N ARG A 233 -16.32 20.74 40.18
CA ARG A 233 -17.48 21.20 40.95
C ARG A 233 -16.96 21.70 42.29
N SER A 234 -16.79 23.02 42.38
CA SER A 234 -16.50 23.72 43.62
C SER A 234 -17.60 23.35 44.61
N ARG A 235 -17.30 22.41 45.52
CA ARG A 235 -18.14 22.16 46.68
C ARG A 235 -18.08 23.41 47.53
N ALA A 236 -19.08 24.25 47.38
CA ALA A 236 -19.28 25.40 48.25
C ALA A 236 -19.67 24.88 49.63
N ARG A 237 -18.70 24.95 50.55
CA ARG A 237 -18.80 24.82 52.02
C ARG A 237 -19.46 23.54 52.54
#